data_AF-A0A2N0DF73-F1
#
_entry.id   AF-A0A2N0DF73-F1
#
_cell.length_a   1.000
_cell.length_b   1.000
_cell.length_c   1.000
_cell.angle_alpha   90.00
_cell.angle_beta   90.00
_cell.angle_gamma   90.00
#
_symmetry.space_group_name_H-M   'P 1'
#
loop_
_entity.id
_entity.type
_entity.pdbx_description
1 polymer ?
#
loop_
_entity_poly.entity_id
_entity_poly.type
_entity_poly.pdbx_seq_one_letter_code
_entity_poly.pdbx_strand_id
1 'polypeptide(L)' 'MTNIRPPQYSVEQLERSRDCDAICYEALTDVVRCAVAAGWREEEVALHLADAAESYIVYLATKPTRRWIAANSN' A
#
# COMPACT_ATOMS: atom_id res chain seq x y z
N MET A 1 -1.62 7.82 13.88
CA MET A 1 -0.51 7.83 12.91
C MET A 1 -0.20 6.38 12.58
N THR A 2 -0.29 6.03 11.32
CA THR A 2 -0.20 4.66 10.83
C THR A 2 1.24 4.14 10.97
N ASN A 3 1.46 3.13 11.82
CA ASN A 3 2.80 2.60 12.14
C ASN A 3 3.21 1.52 11.13
N ILE A 4 3.38 1.91 9.86
CA ILE A 4 3.87 0.99 8.82
C ILE A 4 5.37 0.74 9.07
N ARG A 5 5.72 -0.49 9.40
CA ARG A 5 7.09 -0.93 9.67
C ARG A 5 7.65 -1.71 8.47
N PRO A 6 8.98 -1.76 8.29
CA PRO A 6 9.56 -2.65 7.30
C PRO A 6 9.18 -4.10 7.62
N PRO A 7 8.86 -4.92 6.59
CA PRO A 7 8.51 -6.31 6.87
C PRO A 7 9.71 -7.05 7.43
N GLN A 8 9.44 -7.97 8.37
CA GLN A 8 10.47 -8.66 9.14
C GLN A 8 11.18 -9.76 8.33
N TYR A 9 10.52 -10.26 7.29
CA TYR A 9 10.96 -11.37 6.47
C TYR A 9 11.45 -10.91 5.09
N SER A 10 12.41 -11.64 4.51
CA SER A 10 12.92 -11.39 3.16
C SER A 10 11.89 -11.70 2.08
N VAL A 11 12.13 -11.23 0.85
CA VAL A 11 11.17 -11.32 -0.26
C VAL A 11 10.85 -12.77 -0.65
N GLU A 12 11.78 -13.68 -0.40
CA GLU A 12 11.69 -15.10 -0.75
C GLU A 12 10.93 -15.92 0.32
N GLN A 13 10.70 -15.36 1.51
CA GLN A 13 10.05 -16.05 2.61
C GLN A 13 8.53 -15.94 2.51
N LEU A 14 7.85 -17.09 2.63
CA LEU A 14 6.39 -17.16 2.54
C LEU A 14 5.70 -16.35 3.67
N GLU A 15 6.35 -16.27 4.83
CA GLU A 15 5.90 -15.52 6.00
C GLU A 15 5.79 -14.02 5.74
N ARG A 16 6.54 -13.50 4.77
CA ARG A 16 6.52 -12.07 4.42
C ARG A 16 5.16 -11.60 3.97
N SER A 17 4.43 -12.40 3.18
CA SER A 17 3.09 -12.01 2.71
C SER A 17 2.16 -11.77 3.90
N ARG A 18 2.15 -12.69 4.86
CA ARG A 18 1.30 -12.60 6.05
C ARG A 18 1.67 -11.42 6.96
N ASP A 19 2.97 -11.17 7.11
CA ASP A 19 3.48 -10.02 7.88
C ASP A 19 3.05 -8.69 7.23
N CYS A 20 3.23 -8.57 5.92
CA CYS A 20 2.74 -7.41 5.16
C CYS A 20 1.22 -7.24 5.27
N ASP A 21 0.45 -8.32 5.14
CA ASP A 21 -1.01 -8.28 5.22
C ASP A 21 -1.48 -7.77 6.60
N ALA A 22 -0.86 -8.26 7.68
CA ALA A 22 -1.17 -7.84 9.04
C ALA A 22 -0.89 -6.35 9.27
N ILE A 23 0.29 -5.87 8.83
CA ILE A 23 0.68 -4.45 8.94
C ILE A 23 -0.27 -3.57 8.10
N CYS A 24 -0.58 -3.98 6.87
CA CYS A 24 -1.51 -3.26 6.01
C CYS A 24 -2.92 -3.21 6.59
N TYR A 25 -3.40 -4.30 7.20
CA TYR A 25 -4.72 -4.36 7.82
C TYR A 25 -4.83 -3.42 9.03
N GLU A 26 -3.84 -3.43 9.92
CA GLU A 26 -3.78 -2.51 11.06
C GLU A 26 -3.75 -1.05 10.57
N ALA A 27 -2.92 -0.78 9.57
CA ALA A 27 -2.78 0.53 8.97
C ALA A 27 -4.10 1.05 8.37
N LEU A 28 -4.80 0.20 7.62
CA LEU A 28 -6.09 0.51 7.02
C LEU A 28 -7.15 0.78 8.09
N THR A 29 -7.18 -0.04 9.14
CA THR A 29 -8.13 0.10 10.25
C THR A 29 -7.96 1.46 10.93
N ASP A 30 -6.74 1.91 11.16
CA ASP A 30 -6.48 3.24 11.74
C ASP A 30 -6.99 4.37 10.84
N VAL A 31 -6.79 4.27 9.53
CA VAL A 31 -7.31 5.25 8.56
C VAL A 31 -8.83 5.29 8.59
N VAL A 32 -9.50 4.13 8.56
CA VAL A 32 -10.96 4.02 8.63
C VAL A 32 -11.49 4.64 9.93
N ARG A 33 -10.86 4.33 11.08
CA ARG A 33 -11.23 4.91 12.37
C ARG A 33 -11.11 6.43 12.39
N CYS A 34 -10.03 6.97 11.82
CA CYS A 34 -9.85 8.42 11.72
C CYS A 34 -10.91 9.08 10.84
N ALA A 35 -11.26 8.46 9.70
CA ALA A 35 -12.29 8.99 8.80
C ALA A 35 -13.69 8.94 9.44
N VAL A 36 -14.03 7.83 10.10
CA VAL A 36 -15.30 7.70 10.84
C VAL A 36 -15.36 8.72 11.98
N ALA A 37 -14.27 8.94 12.72
CA ALA A 37 -14.20 9.98 13.76
C ALA A 37 -14.36 11.40 13.18
N ALA A 38 -14.02 11.61 11.91
CA ALA A 38 -14.25 12.86 11.19
C ALA A 38 -15.69 12.98 10.62
N GLY A 39 -16.57 12.00 10.88
CA GLY A 39 -17.98 12.01 10.51
C GLY A 39 -18.33 11.25 9.22
N TRP A 40 -17.38 10.50 8.65
CA TRP A 40 -17.61 9.71 7.44
C TRP A 40 -18.35 8.41 7.77
N ARG A 41 -19.10 7.87 6.81
CA ARG A 41 -19.66 6.52 6.93
C ARG A 41 -18.61 5.48 6.58
N GLU A 42 -18.61 4.34 7.26
CA GLU A 42 -17.61 3.30 7.06
C GLU A 42 -17.63 2.76 5.62
N GLU A 43 -18.82 2.61 5.03
CA GLU A 43 -19.01 2.13 3.65
C GLU A 43 -18.47 3.12 2.61
N GLU A 44 -18.63 4.43 2.88
CA GLU A 44 -18.12 5.51 2.02
C GLU A 44 -16.59 5.52 2.02
N VAL A 45 -15.99 5.36 3.20
CA VAL A 45 -14.54 5.27 3.35
C VAL A 45 -13.99 4.03 2.62
N ALA A 46 -14.65 2.88 2.77
CA ALA A 46 -14.26 1.65 2.09
C ALA A 46 -14.27 1.80 0.56
N LEU A 47 -15.31 2.43 0.01
CA LEU A 47 -15.43 2.67 -1.43
C LEU A 47 -14.30 3.58 -1.95
N HIS A 48 -14.07 4.72 -1.29
CA HIS A 48 -13.03 5.65 -1.71
C HIS A 48 -11.61 5.08 -1.54
N LEU A 49 -11.38 4.25 -0.52
CA LEU A 49 -10.10 3.56 -0.36
C LEU A 49 -9.86 2.53 -1.47
N ALA A 50 -10.90 1.82 -1.90
CA ALA A 50 -10.80 0.88 -3.03
C ALA A 50 -10.45 1.62 -4.33
N ASP A 51 -11.14 2.71 -4.64
CA ASP A 51 -10.88 3.54 -5.84
C ASP A 51 -9.46 4.12 -5.83
N ALA A 52 -8.99 4.59 -4.67
CA ALA A 52 -7.65 5.13 -4.51
C ALA A 52 -6.58 4.03 -4.68
N ALA A 53 -6.81 2.83 -4.14
CA ALA A 53 -5.92 1.70 -4.30
C ALA A 53 -5.83 1.25 -5.77
N GLU A 54 -6.96 1.15 -6.46
CA GLU A 54 -7.01 0.82 -7.90
C GLU A 54 -6.23 1.86 -8.72
N SER A 55 -6.49 3.14 -8.49
CA SER A 55 -5.80 4.24 -9.18
C SER A 55 -4.28 4.17 -8.98
N TYR A 56 -3.82 3.83 -7.77
CA TYR A 56 -2.40 3.67 -7.48
C TYR A 56 -1.79 2.45 -8.15
N ILE A 57 -2.51 1.33 -8.24
CA ILE A 57 -2.09 0.14 -8.98
C ILE A 57 -1.91 0.46 -10.46
N VAL A 58 -2.88 1.15 -11.07
CA VAL A 58 -2.78 1.60 -12.48
C VAL A 58 -1.57 2.52 -12.66
N TYR A 59 -1.34 3.45 -11.73
CA TYR A 59 -0.14 4.29 -11.75
C TYR A 59 1.15 3.46 -11.72
N LEU A 60 1.26 2.47 -10.83
CA LEU A 60 2.44 1.60 -10.75
C LEU A 60 2.65 0.79 -12.04
N ALA A 61 1.57 0.29 -12.64
CA ALA A 61 1.62 -0.48 -13.88
C ALA A 61 2.03 0.37 -15.10
N THR A 62 1.61 1.64 -15.14
CA THR A 62 1.89 2.57 -16.24
C THR A 62 3.18 3.35 -16.06
N LYS A 63 3.77 3.34 -14.85
CA LYS A 63 5.01 4.04 -14.54
C LYS A 63 6.15 3.45 -15.40
N PRO A 64 6.82 4.26 -16.24
CA PRO A 64 7.96 3.77 -17.00
C PRO A 64 9.03 3.30 -16.01
N THR A 65 9.45 2.05 -16.13
CA THR A 65 10.64 1.54 -15.46
C THR A 65 11.83 2.27 -16.08
N ARG A 66 12.21 3.43 -15.52
CA ARG A 66 13.49 4.07 -15.82
C ARG A 66 14.60 3.16 -15.31
N ARG A 67 14.96 2.15 -16.10
CA ARG A 67 16.29 1.58 -16.05
C ARG A 67 17.22 2.67 -16.57
N TRP A 68 17.87 3.36 -15.64
CA TRP A 68 19.04 4.15 -15.98
C TRP A 68 20.10 3.17 -16.49
N ILE A 69 20.14 2.96 -17.80
CA ILE A 69 21.24 2.27 -18.45
C ILE A 69 22.39 3.28 -18.48
N ALA A 70 23.49 2.98 -17.82
CA ALA A 70 24.68 3.80 -17.93
C ALA A 70 25.12 3.82 -19.40
N ALA A 71 25.39 5.00 -19.96
CA ALA A 71 25.76 5.19 -21.37
C ALA A 71 27.04 4.45 -21.80
N ASN A 72 27.74 3.79 -20.87
CA ASN A 72 28.96 3.01 -21.08
C ASN A 72 28.76 1.49 -20.94
N SER A 73 27.51 1.00 -21.00
CA SER A 73 27.23 -0.44 -21.08
C SER A 73 27.50 -0.89 -22.52
N ASN A 74 28.73 -1.38 -22.78
CA ASN A 74 29.14 -1.94 -24.07
C ASN A 74 29.14 -3.48 -24.01
#